data_AF-A0ABD3NZG4-F1
#
_entry.id   AF-A0ABD3NZG4-F1
#
_cell.length_a   1.000
_cell.length_b   1.000
_cell.length_c   1.000
_cell.angle_alpha   90.00
_cell.angle_beta   90.00
_cell.angle_gamma   90.00
#
_symmetry.space_group_name_H-M   'P 1'
#
loop_
_entity.id
_entity.type
_entity.pdbx_description
1 polymer ?
#
loop_
_entity_poly.entity_id
_entity_poly.type
_entity_poly.pdbx_seq_one_letter_code
_entity_poly.pdbx_strand_id
1 'polypeptide(L)'
;MSLALDGCELGLIGNDGKIRDEYILQHQSVNPPATLTNIPFLCDLMTASSITKVDGWVFTMLLVAGFAKMSSEINELNSINVFPITDGDKGANMKVCLKLPTRNLLLNPSDNILIAASNMAADVLLNGQGNSGTILSHFFVSLAEKIKHRQKPCLTVDEFAACLQRAGIKMDQAVPDPVEGTLLSVCRDACKVLGCCGSYSSLAALLIDWNEIAQEELALTPDRLVVDGFNVLEKAGVIDSGAQGFVHLVEGMYLASKGMLPNAMDQVPQI
;
A
#
# COMPACT_ATOMS: atom_id res chain seq x y z
N MET A 1 -39.84 18.57 -39.17
CA MET A 1 -39.11 19.40 -38.19
C MET A 1 -38.30 18.42 -37.35
N SER A 2 -37.01 18.32 -37.63
CA SER A 2 -36.06 17.41 -36.99
C SER A 2 -35.80 17.84 -35.55
N LEU A 3 -35.74 16.89 -34.62
CA LEU A 3 -34.96 17.00 -33.39
C LEU A 3 -34.43 15.61 -33.05
N ALA A 4 -33.14 15.43 -33.35
CA ALA A 4 -32.32 14.27 -33.02
C ALA A 4 -32.16 14.14 -31.50
N LEU A 5 -32.21 12.91 -31.01
CA LEU A 5 -31.69 12.54 -29.69
C LEU A 5 -30.29 11.95 -29.93
N ASP A 6 -29.30 12.83 -29.99
CA ASP A 6 -27.88 12.47 -29.99
C ASP A 6 -27.26 12.87 -28.63
N GLY A 7 -26.43 11.98 -28.09
CA GLY A 7 -25.30 12.35 -27.24
C GLY A 7 -25.53 12.44 -25.74
N CYS A 8 -25.60 11.29 -25.07
CA CYS A 8 -25.28 11.19 -23.64
C CYS A 8 -23.74 11.19 -23.50
N GLU A 9 -23.12 12.36 -23.31
CA GLU A 9 -21.73 12.48 -22.85
C GLU A 9 -21.71 12.89 -21.37
N LEU A 10 -21.77 11.90 -20.48
CA LEU A 10 -21.43 12.05 -19.06
C LEU A 10 -19.90 12.01 -18.91
N GLY A 11 -19.24 13.08 -19.35
CA GLY A 11 -17.83 13.31 -19.05
C GLY A 11 -17.68 13.80 -17.62
N LEU A 12 -17.10 12.96 -16.74
CA LEU A 12 -16.76 13.31 -15.34
C LEU A 12 -15.80 14.51 -15.23
N ILE A 13 -15.16 14.89 -16.33
CA ILE A 13 -14.17 15.96 -16.43
C ILE A 13 -14.51 16.77 -17.69
N GLY A 14 -14.71 18.08 -17.54
CA GLY A 14 -14.88 18.99 -18.68
C GLY A 14 -13.59 19.16 -19.47
N ASN A 15 -13.68 19.65 -20.71
CA ASN A 15 -12.50 19.95 -21.56
C ASN A 15 -11.56 21.01 -20.94
N ASP A 16 -11.97 21.66 -19.85
CA ASP A 16 -11.17 22.56 -19.01
C ASP A 16 -10.50 21.86 -17.82
N GLY A 17 -10.55 20.53 -17.74
CA GLY A 17 -9.96 19.72 -16.68
C GLY A 17 -10.72 19.78 -15.34
N LYS A 18 -11.90 20.42 -15.29
CA LYS A 18 -12.68 20.57 -14.07
C LYS A 18 -13.67 19.43 -13.90
N ILE A 19 -13.70 18.84 -12.71
CA ILE A 19 -14.69 17.83 -12.32
C ILE A 19 -16.06 18.52 -12.21
N ARG A 20 -17.07 17.98 -12.91
CA ARG A 20 -18.43 18.56 -12.97
C ARG A 20 -19.48 17.77 -12.18
N ASP A 21 -19.05 16.75 -11.47
CA ASP A 21 -19.91 15.95 -10.61
C ASP A 21 -20.32 16.76 -9.36
N GLU A 22 -21.63 17.05 -9.24
CA GLU A 22 -22.20 17.83 -8.13
C GLU A 22 -21.99 17.15 -6.77
N TYR A 23 -21.88 15.81 -6.71
CA TYR A 23 -21.58 15.09 -5.47
C TYR A 23 -20.13 15.35 -5.02
N ILE A 24 -19.18 15.38 -5.96
CA ILE A 24 -17.77 15.70 -5.67
C ILE A 24 -17.64 17.18 -5.28
N LEU A 25 -18.32 18.09 -5.97
CA LEU A 25 -18.28 19.53 -5.67
C LEU A 25 -18.87 19.87 -4.29
N GLN A 26 -19.90 19.15 -3.84
CA GLN A 26 -20.51 19.36 -2.53
C GLN A 26 -19.70 18.77 -1.35
N HIS A 27 -18.72 17.90 -1.62
CA HIS A 27 -17.87 17.27 -0.61
C HIS A 27 -16.38 17.66 -0.73
N GLN A 28 -16.05 18.67 -1.54
CA GLN A 28 -14.73 19.30 -1.48
C GLN A 28 -14.56 19.96 -0.10
N SER A 29 -13.70 19.37 0.73
CA SER A 29 -13.37 19.88 2.06
C SER A 29 -13.01 21.37 2.00
N VAL A 30 -13.74 22.20 2.75
CA VAL A 30 -13.63 23.68 2.82
C VAL A 30 -12.31 24.18 3.45
N ASN A 31 -11.31 23.32 3.63
CA ASN A 31 -9.98 23.72 4.06
C ASN A 31 -8.94 23.00 3.20
N PRO A 32 -8.28 23.66 2.23
CA PRO A 32 -7.05 23.11 1.69
C PRO A 32 -6.07 23.03 2.86
N PRO A 33 -5.54 21.85 3.20
CA PRO A 33 -4.61 21.77 4.31
C PRO A 33 -3.38 22.61 4.02
N ALA A 34 -2.92 23.29 5.06
CA ALA A 34 -1.69 24.06 5.07
C ALA A 34 -0.55 23.22 4.48
N THR A 35 0.34 23.89 3.75
CA THR A 35 1.59 23.33 3.24
C THR A 35 2.21 22.34 4.24
N LEU A 36 2.54 21.14 3.76
CA LEU A 36 3.17 20.02 4.50
C LEU A 36 4.60 20.34 4.97
N THR A 37 4.89 21.60 5.34
CA THR A 37 6.21 22.02 5.84
C THR A 37 6.59 21.30 7.13
N ASN A 38 5.62 20.76 7.88
CA ASN A 38 5.83 19.84 8.99
C ASN A 38 4.86 18.66 8.86
N ILE A 39 5.37 17.45 8.63
CA ILE A 39 4.56 16.24 8.71
C ILE A 39 4.19 16.02 10.19
N PRO A 40 2.89 15.93 10.54
CA PRO A 40 2.50 15.75 11.92
C PRO A 40 3.07 14.43 12.44
N PHE A 41 3.84 14.49 13.52
CA PHE A 41 4.34 13.32 14.22
C PHE A 41 3.20 12.75 15.09
N LEU A 42 2.43 11.83 14.52
CA LEU A 42 1.21 11.30 15.16
C LEU A 42 1.52 10.22 16.20
N CYS A 43 2.60 9.46 16.01
CA CYS A 43 3.05 8.41 16.90
C CYS A 43 4.56 8.21 16.76
N ASP A 44 5.23 7.93 17.88
CA ASP A 44 6.63 7.56 17.89
C ASP A 44 6.82 6.05 17.69
N LEU A 45 7.12 5.64 16.45
CA LEU A 45 7.40 4.24 16.14
C LEU A 45 8.69 3.72 16.80
N MET A 46 9.59 4.58 17.32
CA MET A 46 10.72 4.14 18.17
C MET A 46 10.26 3.33 19.38
N THR A 47 9.06 3.63 19.86
CA THR A 47 8.46 2.98 21.02
C THR A 47 7.72 1.69 20.65
N ALA A 48 7.84 1.18 19.43
CA ALA A 48 7.11 0.01 18.92
C ALA A 48 7.27 -1.27 19.77
N SER A 49 8.36 -1.40 20.52
CA SER A 49 8.55 -2.50 21.48
C SER A 49 7.57 -2.45 22.67
N SER A 50 6.98 -1.28 22.93
CA SER A 50 5.97 -1.02 23.97
C SER A 50 4.55 -0.83 23.41
N ILE A 51 4.41 -0.69 22.08
CA ILE A 51 3.12 -0.58 21.41
C ILE A 51 2.48 -1.97 21.37
N THR A 52 1.38 -2.14 22.10
CA THR A 52 0.59 -3.39 22.18
C THR A 52 -0.74 -3.30 21.44
N LYS A 53 -1.06 -2.12 20.90
CA LYS A 53 -2.27 -1.86 20.13
C LYS A 53 -2.00 -0.96 18.93
N VAL A 54 -2.76 -1.14 17.87
CA VAL A 54 -2.72 -0.38 16.62
C VAL A 54 -4.01 0.42 16.52
N ASP A 55 -3.90 1.73 16.72
CA ASP A 55 -4.94 2.71 16.46
C ASP A 55 -4.71 3.38 15.09
N GLY A 56 -5.52 4.38 14.74
CA GLY A 56 -5.39 5.06 13.45
C GLY A 56 -4.09 5.84 13.30
N TRP A 57 -3.51 6.38 14.39
CA TRP A 57 -2.23 7.10 14.34
C TRP A 57 -1.06 6.17 14.07
N VAL A 58 -1.00 5.04 14.79
CA VAL A 58 0.00 3.99 14.55
C VAL A 58 -0.11 3.49 13.11
N PHE A 59 -1.33 3.19 12.64
CA PHE A 59 -1.56 2.75 11.27
C PHE A 59 -1.08 3.76 10.23
N THR A 60 -1.41 5.05 10.40
CA THR A 60 -0.93 6.12 9.51
C THR A 60 0.58 6.21 9.51
N MET A 61 1.24 6.19 10.67
CA MET A 61 2.69 6.29 10.74
C MET A 61 3.41 5.09 10.11
N LEU A 62 2.84 3.88 10.23
CA LEU A 62 3.34 2.70 9.52
C LEU A 62 3.28 2.89 8.00
N LEU A 63 2.17 3.38 7.47
CA LEU A 63 2.03 3.62 6.03
C LEU A 63 2.97 4.73 5.53
N VAL A 64 3.15 5.80 6.31
CA VAL A 64 4.11 6.88 6.00
C VAL A 64 5.54 6.34 5.96
N ALA A 65 5.91 5.55 6.96
CA ALA A 65 7.22 4.90 7.05
C ALA A 65 7.48 3.96 5.86
N GLY A 66 6.52 3.09 5.54
CA GLY A 66 6.61 2.20 4.40
C GLY A 66 6.72 2.96 3.08
N PHE A 67 5.82 3.92 2.85
CA PHE A 67 5.83 4.75 1.64
C PHE A 67 7.16 5.50 1.46
N ALA A 68 7.73 6.03 2.54
CA ALA A 68 9.03 6.69 2.55
C ALA A 68 10.14 5.77 2.02
N LYS A 69 10.27 4.55 2.56
CA LYS A 69 11.28 3.57 2.11
C LYS A 69 11.03 3.11 0.67
N MET A 70 9.81 2.74 0.31
CA MET A 70 9.53 2.35 -1.08
C MET A 70 9.83 3.50 -2.07
N SER A 71 9.49 4.74 -1.69
CA SER A 71 9.75 5.91 -2.53
C SER A 71 11.22 6.23 -2.72
N SER A 72 12.11 5.88 -1.77
CA SER A 72 13.55 6.07 -1.94
C SER A 72 14.17 5.08 -2.93
N GLU A 73 13.51 3.94 -3.16
CA GLU A 73 14.02 2.87 -4.03
C GLU A 73 13.37 2.82 -5.42
N ILE A 74 12.66 3.89 -5.84
CA ILE A 74 11.97 3.92 -7.15
C ILE A 74 12.91 3.57 -8.32
N ASN A 75 14.15 4.07 -8.28
CA ASN A 75 15.13 3.80 -9.34
C ASN A 75 15.53 2.32 -9.38
N GLU A 76 15.68 1.69 -8.21
CA GLU A 76 15.91 0.24 -8.11
C GLU A 76 14.73 -0.51 -8.71
N LEU A 77 13.50 -0.24 -8.25
CA LEU A 77 12.28 -0.89 -8.72
C LEU A 77 12.10 -0.80 -10.24
N ASN A 78 12.40 0.38 -10.80
CA ASN A 78 12.34 0.60 -12.25
C ASN A 78 13.42 -0.21 -12.99
N SER A 79 14.63 -0.34 -12.43
CA SER A 79 15.74 -1.05 -13.06
C SER A 79 15.56 -2.56 -13.14
N ILE A 80 14.80 -3.15 -12.21
CA ILE A 80 14.52 -4.60 -12.17
C ILE A 80 13.15 -4.98 -12.78
N ASN A 81 12.44 -4.03 -13.40
CA ASN A 81 11.14 -4.26 -14.01
C ASN A 81 11.26 -4.99 -15.35
N VAL A 82 11.33 -6.32 -15.31
CA VAL A 82 11.43 -7.19 -16.50
C VAL A 82 10.15 -7.98 -16.79
N PHE A 83 9.11 -7.85 -15.96
CA PHE A 83 7.84 -8.57 -16.09
C PHE A 83 6.63 -7.74 -15.60
N PRO A 84 5.45 -7.87 -16.23
CA PRO A 84 5.20 -8.50 -17.54
C PRO A 84 5.61 -7.59 -18.71
N ILE A 85 5.75 -6.30 -18.45
CA ILE A 85 6.10 -5.26 -19.42
C ILE A 85 7.34 -4.54 -18.90
N THR A 86 8.39 -4.53 -19.72
CA THR A 86 9.65 -3.84 -19.44
C THR A 86 9.54 -2.38 -19.89
N ASP A 87 8.78 -1.57 -19.17
CA ASP A 87 8.56 -0.13 -19.41
C ASP A 87 9.32 0.77 -18.43
N GLY A 88 9.96 0.18 -17.41
CA GLY A 88 10.77 0.91 -16.44
C GLY A 88 9.99 1.88 -15.55
N ASP A 89 8.67 1.67 -15.38
CA ASP A 89 7.80 2.60 -14.63
C ASP A 89 7.26 2.03 -13.29
N LYS A 90 7.67 0.81 -12.91
CA LYS A 90 7.14 0.07 -11.76
C LYS A 90 7.06 0.90 -10.48
N GLY A 91 8.19 1.48 -10.09
CA GLY A 91 8.31 2.31 -8.89
C GLY A 91 7.50 3.59 -9.02
N ALA A 92 7.39 4.17 -10.22
CA ALA A 92 6.54 5.34 -10.45
C ALA A 92 5.05 5.00 -10.26
N ASN A 93 4.58 3.87 -10.81
CA ASN A 93 3.20 3.41 -10.66
C ASN A 93 2.85 3.09 -9.20
N MET A 94 3.74 2.43 -8.46
CA MET A 94 3.56 2.19 -7.03
C MET A 94 3.57 3.49 -6.21
N LYS A 95 4.44 4.45 -6.57
CA LYS A 95 4.45 5.78 -5.94
C LYS A 95 3.14 6.53 -6.18
N VAL A 96 2.64 6.56 -7.41
CA VAL A 96 1.36 7.23 -7.74
C VAL A 96 0.22 6.62 -6.92
N CYS A 97 0.17 5.29 -6.82
CA CYS A 97 -0.84 4.59 -6.03
C CYS A 97 -0.84 5.04 -4.56
N LEU A 98 0.33 5.23 -3.92
CA LEU A 98 0.43 5.43 -2.47
C LEU A 98 0.69 6.87 -2.02
N LYS A 99 1.17 7.77 -2.90
CA LYS A 99 1.55 9.14 -2.53
C LYS A 99 0.38 9.95 -2.00
N LEU A 100 -0.73 9.99 -2.75
CA LEU A 100 -1.91 10.75 -2.34
C LEU A 100 -2.64 10.12 -1.14
N PRO A 101 -2.90 8.80 -1.09
CA PRO A 101 -3.50 8.18 0.09
C PRO A 101 -2.70 8.44 1.37
N THR A 102 -1.38 8.24 1.34
CA THR A 102 -0.51 8.46 2.51
C THR A 102 -0.53 9.93 2.94
N ARG A 103 -0.48 10.85 1.97
CA ARG A 103 -0.63 12.29 2.23
C ARG A 103 -1.98 12.61 2.86
N ASN A 104 -3.08 12.06 2.37
CA ASN A 104 -4.42 12.34 2.89
C ASN A 104 -4.59 11.85 4.33
N LEU A 105 -3.99 10.72 4.69
CA LEU A 105 -3.95 10.23 6.08
C LEU A 105 -3.21 11.20 7.01
N LEU A 106 -2.15 11.85 6.54
CA LEU A 106 -1.43 12.88 7.31
C LEU A 106 -2.21 14.19 7.43
N LEU A 107 -2.96 14.55 6.39
CA LEU A 107 -3.74 15.78 6.35
C LEU A 107 -5.04 15.70 7.14
N ASN A 108 -5.62 14.50 7.22
CA ASN A 108 -6.85 14.21 7.95
C ASN A 108 -6.62 13.01 8.88
N PRO A 109 -5.74 13.15 9.89
CA PRO A 109 -5.42 12.04 10.78
C PRO A 109 -6.62 11.67 11.66
N SER A 110 -6.74 10.39 11.97
CA SER A 110 -7.71 9.86 12.92
C SER A 110 -7.02 8.86 13.83
N ASP A 111 -7.37 8.89 15.12
CA ASP A 111 -7.00 7.85 16.09
C ASP A 111 -7.82 6.56 15.89
N ASN A 112 -8.86 6.59 15.06
CA ASN A 112 -9.70 5.43 14.78
C ASN A 112 -9.19 4.67 13.56
N ILE A 113 -8.69 3.45 13.77
CA ILE A 113 -8.16 2.59 12.71
C ILE A 113 -9.21 2.26 11.64
N LEU A 114 -10.50 2.23 11.98
CA LEU A 114 -11.58 2.00 11.01
C LEU A 114 -11.65 3.15 9.98
N ILE A 115 -11.47 4.38 10.45
CA ILE A 115 -11.50 5.58 9.59
C ILE A 115 -10.22 5.63 8.76
N ALA A 116 -9.04 5.49 9.40
CA ALA A 116 -7.77 5.53 8.70
C ALA A 116 -7.65 4.45 7.61
N ALA A 117 -8.03 3.19 7.91
CA ALA A 117 -8.00 2.12 6.93
C ALA A 117 -9.03 2.31 5.81
N SER A 118 -10.24 2.84 6.12
CA SER A 118 -11.25 3.12 5.10
C SER A 118 -10.83 4.23 4.15
N ASN A 119 -10.22 5.30 4.67
CA ASN A 119 -9.69 6.40 3.86
C ASN A 119 -8.55 5.91 2.95
N MET A 120 -7.63 5.12 3.49
CA MET A 120 -6.56 4.49 2.70
C MET A 120 -7.14 3.65 1.55
N ALA A 121 -8.10 2.77 1.84
CA ALA A 121 -8.73 1.90 0.84
C ALA A 121 -9.49 2.68 -0.24
N ALA A 122 -10.19 3.76 0.13
CA ALA A 122 -10.88 4.62 -0.84
C ALA A 122 -9.89 5.33 -1.76
N ASP A 123 -8.82 5.91 -1.20
CA ASP A 123 -7.87 6.70 -1.97
C ASP A 123 -7.02 5.82 -2.90
N VAL A 124 -6.57 4.63 -2.47
CA VAL A 124 -5.81 3.73 -3.36
C VAL A 124 -6.66 3.20 -4.52
N LEU A 125 -7.98 3.07 -4.36
CA LEU A 125 -8.86 2.69 -5.47
C LEU A 125 -8.96 3.78 -6.53
N LEU A 126 -8.91 5.05 -6.13
CA LEU A 126 -8.94 6.19 -7.05
C LEU A 126 -7.58 6.43 -7.74
N ASN A 127 -6.48 6.04 -7.09
CA ASN A 127 -5.11 6.33 -7.56
C ASN A 127 -4.36 5.11 -8.12
N GLY A 128 -4.88 3.90 -7.91
CA GLY A 128 -4.25 2.66 -8.36
C GLY A 128 -4.26 2.55 -9.88
N GLN A 129 -3.08 2.70 -10.49
CA GLN A 129 -2.88 2.57 -11.93
C GLN A 129 -1.86 1.47 -12.25
N GLY A 130 -2.07 0.80 -13.39
CA GLY A 130 -1.26 -0.34 -13.81
C GLY A 130 -1.42 -1.57 -12.91
N ASN A 131 -0.82 -2.70 -13.32
CA ASN A 131 -1.01 -3.97 -12.62
C ASN A 131 -0.57 -3.91 -11.14
N SER A 132 0.57 -3.30 -10.86
CA SER A 132 1.10 -3.20 -9.49
C SER A 132 0.28 -2.24 -8.62
N GLY A 133 -0.21 -1.13 -9.18
CA GLY A 133 -1.11 -0.22 -8.48
C GLY A 133 -2.42 -0.92 -8.13
N THR A 134 -3.05 -1.61 -9.09
CA THR A 134 -4.29 -2.37 -8.86
C THR A 134 -4.14 -3.45 -7.80
N ILE A 135 -3.07 -4.26 -7.85
CA ILE A 135 -2.82 -5.30 -6.85
C ILE A 135 -2.60 -4.70 -5.44
N LEU A 136 -1.83 -3.63 -5.33
CA LEU A 136 -1.67 -2.91 -4.05
C LEU A 136 -3.01 -2.36 -3.54
N SER A 137 -3.84 -1.79 -4.42
CA SER A 137 -5.17 -1.30 -4.04
C SER A 137 -6.04 -2.42 -3.48
N HIS A 138 -6.03 -3.60 -4.12
CA HIS A 138 -6.77 -4.77 -3.61
C HIS A 138 -6.28 -5.22 -2.23
N PHE A 139 -4.97 -5.16 -1.95
CA PHE A 139 -4.44 -5.48 -0.63
C PHE A 139 -4.98 -4.53 0.44
N PHE A 140 -4.88 -3.22 0.23
CA PHE A 140 -5.35 -2.23 1.21
C PHE A 140 -6.88 -2.25 1.38
N VAL A 141 -7.63 -2.46 0.31
CA VAL A 141 -9.09 -2.66 0.37
C VAL A 141 -9.43 -3.91 1.19
N SER A 142 -8.73 -5.01 0.96
CA SER A 142 -8.92 -6.25 1.72
C SER A 142 -8.58 -6.04 3.20
N LEU A 143 -7.47 -5.36 3.51
CA LEU A 143 -7.08 -5.05 4.87
C LEU A 143 -8.11 -4.17 5.58
N ALA A 144 -8.59 -3.11 4.92
CA ALA A 144 -9.61 -2.22 5.47
C ALA A 144 -10.93 -2.95 5.76
N GLU A 145 -11.35 -3.87 4.88
CA GLU A 145 -12.50 -4.73 5.14
C GLU A 145 -12.28 -5.61 6.38
N LYS A 146 -11.10 -6.25 6.51
CA LYS A 146 -10.80 -7.12 7.67
C LYS A 146 -10.71 -6.34 8.96
N ILE A 147 -10.21 -5.11 8.92
CA ILE A 147 -10.23 -4.18 10.07
C ILE A 147 -11.67 -3.78 10.39
N LYS A 148 -12.48 -3.42 9.39
CA LYS A 148 -13.89 -3.04 9.56
C LYS A 148 -14.72 -4.14 10.25
N HIS A 149 -14.49 -5.41 9.92
CA HIS A 149 -15.16 -6.54 10.57
C HIS A 149 -14.88 -6.65 12.08
N ARG A 150 -13.80 -6.05 12.59
CA ARG A 150 -13.51 -6.03 14.03
C ARG A 150 -14.42 -5.08 14.81
N GLN A 151 -14.97 -4.05 14.15
CA GLN A 151 -15.84 -3.03 14.77
C GLN A 151 -15.22 -2.37 16.01
N LYS A 152 -13.90 -2.16 16.00
CA LYS A 152 -13.15 -1.52 17.10
C LYS A 152 -12.32 -0.36 16.56
N PRO A 153 -12.25 0.78 17.27
CA PRO A 153 -11.44 1.92 16.84
C PRO A 153 -9.93 1.68 16.99
N CYS A 154 -9.53 0.62 17.67
CA CYS A 154 -8.15 0.23 17.93
C CYS A 154 -8.08 -1.29 18.09
N LEU A 155 -7.03 -1.92 17.58
CA LEU A 155 -6.82 -3.38 17.59
C LEU A 155 -5.63 -3.73 18.49
N THR A 156 -5.63 -4.88 19.14
CA THR A 156 -4.37 -5.44 19.65
C THR A 156 -3.44 -5.79 18.49
N VAL A 157 -2.14 -5.94 18.74
CA VAL A 157 -1.18 -6.38 17.70
C VAL A 157 -1.60 -7.73 17.10
N ASP A 158 -2.07 -8.67 17.92
CA ASP A 158 -2.61 -9.96 17.44
C ASP A 158 -3.86 -9.81 16.57
N GLU A 159 -4.76 -8.89 16.93
CA GLU A 159 -5.94 -8.62 16.12
C GLU A 159 -5.58 -8.03 14.76
N PHE A 160 -4.58 -7.15 14.74
CA PHE A 160 -4.03 -6.55 13.52
C PHE A 160 -3.28 -7.59 12.66
N ALA A 161 -2.44 -8.44 13.26
CA ALA A 161 -1.79 -9.56 12.57
C ALA A 161 -2.80 -10.51 11.92
N ALA A 162 -3.88 -10.84 12.64
CA ALA A 162 -4.97 -11.64 12.09
C ALA A 162 -5.78 -10.91 11.00
N CYS A 163 -5.79 -9.56 10.98
CA CYS A 163 -6.36 -8.79 9.87
C CYS A 163 -5.45 -8.84 8.64
N LEU A 164 -4.12 -8.72 8.81
CA LEU A 164 -3.13 -8.89 7.74
C LEU A 164 -3.24 -10.30 7.12
N GLN A 165 -3.27 -11.34 7.95
CA GLN A 165 -3.47 -12.72 7.48
C GLN A 165 -4.72 -12.86 6.61
N ARG A 166 -5.87 -12.39 7.10
CA ARG A 166 -7.12 -12.50 6.36
C ARG A 166 -7.15 -11.63 5.10
N ALA A 167 -6.39 -10.52 5.07
CA ALA A 167 -6.21 -9.72 3.87
C ALA A 167 -5.37 -10.47 2.84
N GLY A 168 -4.26 -11.09 3.26
CA GLY A 168 -3.42 -11.94 2.42
C GLY A 168 -4.20 -13.10 1.80
N ILE A 169 -4.95 -13.85 2.60
CA ILE A 169 -5.81 -14.95 2.10
C ILE A 169 -6.84 -14.44 1.07
N LYS A 170 -7.35 -13.22 1.24
CA LYS A 170 -8.32 -12.64 0.30
C LYS A 170 -7.68 -12.28 -1.05
N MET A 171 -6.37 -12.08 -1.12
CA MET A 171 -5.68 -11.74 -2.37
C MET A 171 -5.79 -12.84 -3.43
N ASP A 172 -5.91 -14.11 -3.05
CA ASP A 172 -6.16 -15.23 -3.98
C ASP A 172 -7.48 -15.07 -4.75
N GLN A 173 -8.43 -14.30 -4.19
CA GLN A 173 -9.73 -14.05 -4.78
C GLN A 173 -9.81 -12.68 -5.46
N ALA A 174 -8.76 -11.87 -5.35
CA ALA A 174 -8.78 -10.48 -5.83
C ALA A 174 -8.50 -10.37 -7.33
N VAL A 175 -7.78 -11.33 -7.91
CA VAL A 175 -7.38 -11.31 -9.32
C VAL A 175 -7.68 -12.67 -9.96
N PRO A 176 -8.38 -12.74 -11.10
CA PRO A 176 -8.50 -13.96 -11.88
C PRO A 176 -7.13 -14.46 -12.33
N ASP A 177 -6.86 -15.75 -12.16
CA ASP A 177 -5.60 -16.40 -12.54
C ASP A 177 -4.35 -15.76 -11.89
N PRO A 178 -4.20 -15.86 -10.54
CA PRO A 178 -3.06 -15.28 -9.83
C PRO A 178 -1.74 -15.87 -10.33
N VAL A 179 -0.78 -15.00 -10.59
CA VAL A 179 0.55 -15.38 -11.09
C VAL A 179 1.52 -15.53 -9.91
N GLU A 180 2.05 -16.73 -9.73
CA GLU A 180 3.07 -17.03 -8.73
C GLU A 180 4.41 -16.35 -9.06
N GLY A 181 5.19 -16.02 -8.03
CA GLY A 181 6.46 -15.29 -8.21
C GLY A 181 6.28 -13.81 -8.54
N THR A 182 5.13 -13.22 -8.22
CA THR A 182 4.82 -11.80 -8.41
C THR A 182 4.42 -11.11 -7.10
N LEU A 183 4.28 -9.78 -7.14
CA LEU A 183 3.69 -8.95 -6.08
C LEU A 183 2.48 -9.60 -5.40
N LEU A 184 1.54 -10.18 -6.15
CA LEU A 184 0.34 -10.78 -5.56
C LEU A 184 0.71 -11.95 -4.64
N SER A 185 1.52 -12.89 -5.12
CA SER A 185 1.94 -14.06 -4.35
C SER A 185 2.75 -13.66 -3.11
N VAL A 186 3.65 -12.68 -3.23
CA VAL A 186 4.45 -12.21 -2.08
C VAL A 186 3.59 -11.49 -1.05
N CYS A 187 2.69 -10.59 -1.47
CA CYS A 187 1.72 -9.95 -0.56
C CYS A 187 0.88 -10.98 0.20
N ARG A 188 0.36 -11.98 -0.51
CA ARG A 188 -0.42 -13.08 0.07
C ARG A 188 0.41 -13.86 1.08
N ASP A 189 1.57 -14.34 0.67
CA ASP A 189 2.37 -15.30 1.42
C ASP A 189 3.04 -14.67 2.63
N ALA A 190 3.51 -13.43 2.50
CA ALA A 190 4.05 -12.63 3.60
C ALA A 190 3.01 -12.35 4.69
N CYS A 191 1.72 -12.33 4.34
CA CYS A 191 0.65 -12.04 5.30
C CYS A 191 -0.02 -13.30 5.84
N LYS A 192 -0.24 -14.34 5.02
CA LYS A 192 -1.08 -15.50 5.35
C LYS A 192 -0.63 -16.27 6.60
N VAL A 193 0.65 -16.19 6.94
CA VAL A 193 1.24 -16.89 8.08
C VAL A 193 1.20 -16.09 9.37
N LEU A 194 1.06 -14.75 9.31
CA LEU A 194 1.24 -13.87 10.47
C LEU A 194 0.28 -14.17 11.63
N GLY A 195 -0.96 -14.54 11.34
CA GLY A 195 -1.95 -14.92 12.36
C GLY A 195 -1.74 -16.33 12.94
N CYS A 196 -0.76 -17.08 12.43
CA CYS A 196 -0.41 -18.44 12.87
C CYS A 196 0.97 -18.52 13.56
N CYS A 197 1.80 -17.47 13.51
CA CYS A 197 3.12 -17.42 14.15
C CYS A 197 3.06 -17.37 15.70
N GLY A 198 1.86 -17.33 16.30
CA GLY A 198 1.66 -17.22 17.74
C GLY A 198 1.08 -15.86 18.13
N SER A 199 1.26 -15.47 19.39
CA SER A 199 0.87 -14.16 19.90
C SER A 199 2.07 -13.22 19.88
N TYR A 200 1.87 -12.01 19.39
CA TYR A 200 2.86 -10.94 19.37
C TYR A 200 2.74 -10.09 20.62
N SER A 201 3.83 -10.03 21.39
CA SER A 201 3.91 -9.19 22.59
C SER A 201 3.98 -7.69 22.30
N SER A 202 4.35 -7.29 21.07
CA SER A 202 4.50 -5.90 20.67
C SER A 202 4.45 -5.73 19.15
N LEU A 203 4.21 -4.50 18.70
CA LEU A 203 4.23 -4.14 17.27
C LEU A 203 5.61 -4.41 16.65
N ALA A 204 6.69 -4.16 17.39
CA ALA A 204 8.05 -4.44 16.91
C ALA A 204 8.25 -5.94 16.59
N ALA A 205 7.71 -6.85 17.41
CA ALA A 205 7.79 -8.28 17.15
C ALA A 205 7.05 -8.67 15.86
N LEU A 206 5.84 -8.15 15.66
CA LEU A 206 5.09 -8.37 14.42
C LEU A 206 5.82 -7.85 13.18
N LEU A 207 6.43 -6.66 13.27
CA LEU A 207 7.13 -6.06 12.13
C LEU A 207 8.44 -6.79 11.78
N ILE A 208 9.12 -7.39 12.76
CA ILE A 208 10.29 -8.24 12.51
C ILE A 208 9.87 -9.45 11.69
N ASP A 209 8.93 -10.24 12.20
CA ASP A 209 8.47 -11.46 11.53
C ASP A 209 7.91 -11.14 10.14
N TRP A 210 7.07 -10.10 10.03
CA TRP A 210 6.49 -9.73 8.73
C TRP A 210 7.56 -9.32 7.73
N ASN A 211 8.58 -8.56 8.14
CA ASN A 211 9.68 -8.21 7.26
C ASN A 211 10.51 -9.43 6.86
N GLU A 212 10.85 -10.33 7.80
CA GLU A 212 11.61 -11.54 7.51
C GLU A 212 10.88 -12.44 6.50
N ILE A 213 9.60 -12.73 6.74
CA ILE A 213 8.79 -13.55 5.83
C ILE A 213 8.65 -12.87 4.46
N ALA A 214 8.45 -11.54 4.41
CA ALA A 214 8.34 -10.81 3.15
C ALA A 214 9.62 -10.92 2.30
N GLN A 215 10.79 -10.85 2.94
CA GLN A 215 12.09 -11.03 2.29
C GLN A 215 12.29 -12.48 1.79
N GLU A 216 11.89 -13.47 2.57
CA GLU A 216 11.93 -14.88 2.18
C GLU A 216 11.05 -15.16 0.95
N GLU A 217 9.81 -14.69 0.95
CA GLU A 217 8.88 -14.89 -0.17
C GLU A 217 9.33 -14.15 -1.45
N LEU A 218 9.96 -12.98 -1.29
CA LEU A 218 10.56 -12.23 -2.38
C LEU A 218 11.74 -12.99 -3.02
N ALA A 219 12.60 -13.58 -2.19
CA ALA A 219 13.77 -14.34 -2.67
C ALA A 219 13.37 -15.57 -3.50
N LEU A 220 12.14 -16.05 -3.36
CA LEU A 220 11.58 -17.17 -4.12
C LEU A 220 10.93 -16.74 -5.44
N THR A 221 10.75 -15.44 -5.69
CA THR A 221 10.17 -14.94 -6.95
C THR A 221 10.92 -15.40 -8.20
N PRO A 222 12.28 -15.47 -8.24
CA PRO A 222 13.01 -15.94 -9.42
C PRO A 222 12.61 -17.35 -9.86
N ASP A 223 12.41 -18.24 -8.89
CA ASP A 223 12.14 -19.67 -9.11
C ASP A 223 10.66 -19.97 -9.39
N ARG A 224 9.77 -19.05 -9.01
CA ARG A 224 8.31 -19.26 -9.05
C ARG A 224 7.64 -18.67 -10.30
N LEU A 225 8.22 -17.64 -10.90
CA LEU A 225 7.62 -16.98 -12.07
C LEU A 225 7.96 -17.71 -13.38
N VAL A 226 7.13 -18.70 -13.71
CA VAL A 226 7.26 -19.49 -14.93
C VAL A 226 6.40 -18.90 -16.06
N VAL A 227 7.03 -18.48 -17.15
CA VAL A 227 6.37 -18.05 -18.40
C VAL A 227 6.90 -18.91 -19.55
N ASP A 228 6.00 -19.55 -20.30
CA ASP A 228 6.33 -20.43 -21.42
C ASP A 228 7.37 -21.52 -21.08
N GLY A 229 7.35 -22.02 -19.84
CA GLY A 229 8.25 -23.06 -19.35
C GLY A 229 9.61 -22.57 -18.87
N PHE A 230 9.83 -21.25 -18.77
CA PHE A 230 11.07 -20.66 -18.26
C PHE A 230 10.81 -19.76 -17.06
N ASN A 231 11.73 -19.81 -16.09
CA ASN A 231 11.82 -18.84 -14.99
C ASN A 231 12.38 -17.52 -15.54
N VAL A 232 11.49 -16.57 -15.84
CA VAL A 232 11.89 -15.32 -16.54
C VAL A 232 12.75 -14.41 -15.66
N LEU A 233 12.48 -14.40 -14.36
CA LEU A 233 13.21 -13.61 -13.36
C LEU A 233 14.59 -14.20 -13.10
N GLU A 234 14.67 -15.53 -12.89
CA GLU A 234 15.95 -16.25 -12.77
C GLU A 234 16.86 -16.02 -13.99
N LYS A 235 16.30 -16.14 -15.20
CA LYS A 235 17.05 -15.91 -16.45
C LYS A 235 17.56 -14.47 -16.58
N ALA A 236 16.81 -13.51 -16.06
CA ALA A 236 17.20 -12.10 -16.04
C ALA A 236 18.15 -11.77 -14.87
N GLY A 237 18.34 -12.67 -13.91
CA GLY A 237 19.16 -12.45 -12.71
C GLY A 237 18.55 -11.42 -11.75
N VAL A 238 17.22 -11.30 -11.74
CA VAL A 238 16.48 -10.32 -10.91
C VAL A 238 15.33 -10.99 -10.16
N ILE A 239 14.76 -10.26 -9.21
CA ILE A 239 13.54 -10.59 -8.47
C ILE A 239 12.34 -9.81 -9.04
N ASP A 240 11.11 -10.12 -8.60
CA ASP A 240 9.94 -9.36 -9.05
C ASP A 240 9.96 -7.92 -8.51
N SER A 241 9.97 -6.97 -9.43
CA SER A 241 9.97 -5.54 -9.11
C SER A 241 8.76 -5.07 -8.29
N GLY A 242 7.57 -5.62 -8.56
CA GLY A 242 6.37 -5.28 -7.79
C GLY A 242 6.48 -5.79 -6.35
N ALA A 243 6.86 -7.06 -6.20
CA ALA A 243 7.09 -7.68 -4.90
C ALA A 243 8.14 -6.95 -4.08
N GLN A 244 9.28 -6.58 -4.69
CA GLN A 244 10.32 -5.78 -4.02
C GLN A 244 9.76 -4.46 -3.49
N GLY A 245 8.89 -3.80 -4.27
CA GLY A 245 8.23 -2.58 -3.81
C GLY A 245 7.32 -2.80 -2.59
N PHE A 246 6.61 -3.92 -2.51
CA PHE A 246 5.85 -4.28 -1.30
C PHE A 246 6.77 -4.60 -0.12
N VAL A 247 7.85 -5.33 -0.35
CA VAL A 247 8.85 -5.61 0.69
C VAL A 247 9.44 -4.32 1.24
N HIS A 248 9.75 -3.33 0.40
CA HIS A 248 10.19 -2.02 0.89
C HIS A 248 9.15 -1.28 1.74
N LEU A 249 7.84 -1.47 1.49
CA LEU A 249 6.80 -0.91 2.37
C LEU A 249 6.89 -1.54 3.76
N VAL A 250 7.00 -2.86 3.83
CA VAL A 250 7.12 -3.60 5.11
C VAL A 250 8.45 -3.28 5.80
N GLU A 251 9.54 -3.21 5.04
CA GLU A 251 10.87 -2.84 5.52
C GLU A 251 10.87 -1.42 6.10
N GLY A 252 10.20 -0.45 5.46
CA GLY A 252 10.07 0.90 5.98
C GLY A 252 9.36 0.94 7.33
N MET A 253 8.28 0.17 7.49
CA MET A 253 7.59 0.00 8.79
C MET A 253 8.51 -0.58 9.85
N TYR A 254 9.25 -1.64 9.50
CA TYR A 254 10.24 -2.27 10.37
C TYR A 254 11.37 -1.30 10.77
N LEU A 255 11.98 -0.59 9.82
CA LEU A 255 13.04 0.37 10.08
C LEU A 255 12.57 1.52 10.97
N ALA A 256 11.34 2.00 10.78
CA ALA A 256 10.74 3.00 11.67
C ALA A 256 10.60 2.51 13.09
N SER A 257 10.26 1.23 13.28
CA SER A 257 10.21 0.59 14.61
C SER A 257 11.58 0.54 15.32
N LYS A 258 12.67 0.72 14.55
CA LYS A 258 14.06 0.77 15.01
C LYS A 258 14.67 2.18 15.02
N GLY A 259 13.96 3.19 14.49
CA GLY A 259 14.50 4.54 14.31
C GLY A 259 15.41 4.78 13.16
N MET A 260 15.34 3.90 12.18
CA MET A 260 16.26 3.86 11.06
C MET A 260 15.57 4.22 9.75
N LEU A 261 14.51 5.05 9.80
CA LEU A 261 13.86 5.50 8.58
C LEU A 261 14.87 6.23 7.69
N PRO A 262 14.93 5.92 6.39
CA PRO A 262 15.66 6.74 5.44
C PRO A 262 15.14 8.18 5.51
N ASN A 263 16.02 9.16 5.29
CA ASN A 263 15.65 10.57 5.09
C ASN A 263 14.87 10.77 3.76
N ALA A 264 13.80 10.01 3.52
CA ALA A 264 12.94 10.17 2.36
C ALA A 264 12.00 11.39 2.52
N MET A 265 11.87 11.93 3.73
CA MET A 265 11.15 13.19 3.95
C MET A 265 11.88 14.40 3.34
N ASP A 266 13.21 14.34 3.15
CA ASP A 266 13.98 15.39 2.47
C ASP A 266 13.87 15.34 0.94
N GLN A 267 13.22 14.31 0.39
CA GLN A 267 13.04 14.11 -1.05
C GLN A 267 11.57 13.93 -1.46
N VAL A 268 10.63 14.38 -0.62
CA VAL A 268 9.31 14.73 -1.14
C VAL A 268 9.54 15.85 -2.15
N PRO A 269 9.25 15.65 -3.46
CA PRO A 269 9.32 16.76 -4.39
C PRO A 269 8.42 17.85 -3.81
N GLN A 270 8.97 19.04 -3.60
CA GLN A 270 8.14 20.20 -3.34
C GLN A 270 7.03 20.20 -4.40
N ILE A 271 5.80 20.29 -3.90
CA ILE A 271 4.55 20.15 -4.65
C ILE A 271 4.57 21.07 -5.87
#